data_AF-A0A2E8VL87-F1
#
_entry.id   AF-A0A2E8VL87-F1
#
_cell.length_a   1.000
_cell.length_b   1.000
_cell.length_c   1.000
_cell.angle_alpha   90.00
_cell.angle_beta   90.00
_cell.angle_gamma   90.00
#
_symmetry.space_group_name_H-M   'P 1'
#
loop_
_entity.id
_entity.type
_entity.pdbx_description
1 polymer ?
#
loop_
_entity_poly.entity_id
_entity_poly.type
_entity_poly.pdbx_seq_one_letter_code
_entity_poly.pdbx_strand_id
1 'polypeptide(L)'
;MLEHRLTEIEEQGYTVIPNWLGEDRLAQLHEDLIRDVNPIRELMPPDETTVRAHNLLGKTRCVDDLVCDERPVALVHGVLGEYVQVSVVAMFDLLPGAKAQALHQDDGLWPMPRPILPSSPTRSSRS
;
A
#
# COMPACT_ATOMS: atom_id res chain seq x y z
N MET A 1 13.48 9.80 13.15
CA MET A 1 12.30 8.91 12.95
C MET A 1 12.02 8.74 11.46
N LEU A 2 11.89 9.82 10.68
CA LEU A 2 11.77 9.74 9.22
C LEU A 2 13.03 9.13 8.55
N GLU A 3 14.23 9.64 8.85
CA GLU A 3 15.48 9.14 8.25
C GLU A 3 15.70 7.64 8.45
N HIS A 4 15.52 7.15 9.68
CA HIS A 4 15.62 5.72 9.99
C HIS A 4 14.68 4.87 9.11
N ARG A 5 13.46 5.36 8.86
CA ARG A 5 12.49 4.67 8.00
C ARG A 5 12.85 4.71 6.53
N LEU A 6 13.45 5.81 6.07
CA LEU A 6 13.98 5.90 4.71
C LEU A 6 15.12 4.89 4.53
N THR A 7 16.01 4.75 5.53
CA THR A 7 17.04 3.70 5.52
C THR A 7 16.44 2.29 5.49
N GLU A 8 15.40 2.01 6.28
CA GLU A 8 14.69 0.71 6.19
C GLU A 8 14.12 0.47 4.78
N ILE A 9 13.47 1.47 4.18
CA ILE A 9 12.93 1.32 2.82
C ILE A 9 14.06 1.07 1.80
N GLU A 10 15.19 1.76 1.92
CA GLU A 10 16.35 1.56 1.04
C GLU A 10 16.96 0.16 1.18
N GLU A 11 17.09 -0.34 2.41
CA GLU A 11 17.77 -1.62 2.69
C GLU A 11 16.89 -2.85 2.46
N GLN A 12 15.60 -2.79 2.80
CA GLN A 12 14.69 -3.95 2.77
C GLN A 12 13.42 -3.75 1.92
N GLY A 13 13.21 -2.56 1.35
CA GLY A 13 12.09 -2.27 0.45
C GLY A 13 10.77 -1.90 1.13
N TYR A 14 10.72 -1.80 2.46
CA TYR A 14 9.52 -1.38 3.21
C TYR A 14 9.86 -0.85 4.61
N THR A 15 8.91 -0.14 5.22
CA THR A 15 8.94 0.25 6.65
C THR A 15 7.53 0.13 7.24
N VAL A 16 7.41 0.13 8.57
CA VAL A 16 6.13 0.13 9.30
C VAL A 16 6.05 1.37 10.19
N ILE A 17 4.96 2.12 10.11
CA ILE A 17 4.67 3.21 11.05
C ILE A 17 3.82 2.63 12.19
N PRO A 18 4.40 2.32 13.36
CA PRO A 18 3.63 1.78 14.47
C PRO A 18 2.65 2.83 14.98
N ASN A 19 1.46 2.38 15.39
CA ASN A 19 0.42 3.24 15.95
C ASN A 19 0.12 4.46 15.05
N TRP A 20 0.08 4.24 13.73
CA TRP A 20 -0.20 5.32 12.78
C TRP A 20 -1.54 5.99 13.09
N LEU A 21 -2.56 5.18 13.37
CA LEU A 21 -3.86 5.63 13.86
C LEU A 21 -4.01 5.29 15.35
N GLY A 22 -4.55 6.22 16.13
CA GLY A 22 -5.00 5.94 17.50
C GLY A 22 -6.27 5.10 17.50
N GLU A 23 -6.58 4.46 18.63
CA GLU A 23 -7.71 3.53 18.78
C GLU A 23 -9.05 4.18 18.42
N ASP A 24 -9.31 5.40 18.89
CA ASP A 24 -10.55 6.14 18.60
C ASP A 24 -10.71 6.40 17.10
N ARG A 25 -9.64 6.84 16.44
CA ARG A 25 -9.68 7.12 15.00
C ARG A 25 -9.85 5.84 14.19
N LEU A 26 -9.20 4.75 14.61
CA LEU A 26 -9.34 3.43 13.98
C LEU A 26 -10.78 2.91 14.09
N ALA A 27 -11.40 3.04 15.27
CA ALA A 27 -12.80 2.67 15.48
C ALA A 27 -13.74 3.49 14.59
N GLN A 28 -13.55 4.81 14.55
CA GLN A 28 -14.34 5.68 13.68
C GLN A 28 -14.16 5.35 12.20
N LEU A 29 -12.92 5.11 11.75
CA LEU A 29 -12.62 4.74 10.37
C LEU A 29 -13.33 3.45 9.98
N HIS A 30 -13.34 2.46 10.88
CA HIS A 30 -14.03 1.20 10.65
C HIS A 30 -15.54 1.40 10.45
N GLU A 31 -16.19 2.20 11.31
CA GLU A 31 -17.60 2.54 11.14
C GLU A 31 -17.88 3.29 9.84
N ASP A 32 -17.02 4.25 9.48
CA ASP A 32 -17.16 5.02 8.25
C ASP A 32 -16.98 4.17 7.00
N LEU A 33 -16.02 3.23 7.00
CA LEU A 33 -15.83 2.28 5.90
C LEU A 33 -17.05 1.36 5.75
N ILE A 34 -17.64 0.91 6.87
CA ILE A 34 -18.88 0.12 6.82
C ILE A 34 -20.03 0.93 6.25
N ARG A 35 -20.17 2.19 6.66
CA ARG A 35 -21.29 3.04 6.21
C ARG A 35 -21.14 3.45 4.75
N ASP A 36 -19.97 3.94 4.36
CA ASP A 36 -19.78 4.67 3.10
C ASP A 36 -19.15 3.80 2.00
N VAL A 37 -18.34 2.79 2.38
CA VAL A 37 -17.57 1.99 1.43
C VAL A 37 -18.17 0.61 1.21
N ASN A 38 -18.78 -0.02 2.22
CA ASN A 38 -19.40 -1.32 2.00
C ASN A 38 -20.50 -1.34 0.92
N PRO A 39 -21.34 -0.31 0.76
CA PRO A 39 -22.37 -0.32 -0.28
C PRO A 39 -21.82 -0.26 -1.72
N ILE A 40 -20.56 0.16 -1.90
CA ILE A 40 -19.94 0.42 -3.21
C ILE A 40 -18.77 -0.55 -3.52
N ARG A 41 -18.65 -1.63 -2.72
CA ARG A 41 -17.61 -2.62 -2.87
C ARG A 41 -17.98 -3.71 -3.89
N GLU A 42 -16.98 -4.27 -4.53
CA GLU A 42 -17.11 -5.24 -5.61
C GLU A 42 -16.38 -6.54 -5.24
N LEU A 43 -17.03 -7.68 -5.49
CA LEU A 43 -16.42 -9.01 -5.36
C LEU A 43 -15.42 -9.21 -6.49
N MET A 44 -14.22 -9.66 -6.16
CA MET A 44 -13.16 -9.86 -7.13
C MET A 44 -13.14 -11.30 -7.64
N PRO A 45 -13.21 -11.50 -8.97
CA PRO A 45 -13.05 -12.82 -9.55
C PRO A 45 -11.62 -13.34 -9.34
N PRO A 46 -11.39 -14.67 -9.39
CA PRO A 46 -12.36 -15.70 -9.75
C PRO A 46 -13.10 -16.34 -8.56
N ASP A 47 -12.63 -16.13 -7.33
CA ASP A 47 -13.18 -16.82 -6.15
C ASP A 47 -14.15 -15.98 -5.32
N GLU A 48 -14.27 -14.68 -5.62
CA GLU A 48 -15.17 -13.73 -4.93
C GLU A 48 -14.93 -13.67 -3.41
N THR A 49 -13.74 -14.07 -2.97
CA THR A 49 -13.35 -14.03 -1.55
C THR A 49 -12.53 -12.77 -1.21
N THR A 50 -12.06 -12.05 -2.23
CA THR A 50 -11.47 -10.72 -2.08
C THR A 50 -12.48 -9.69 -2.53
N VAL A 51 -12.71 -8.68 -1.71
CA VAL A 51 -13.61 -7.57 -2.00
C VAL A 51 -12.80 -6.29 -2.10
N ARG A 52 -13.09 -5.46 -3.10
CA ARG A 52 -12.40 -4.18 -3.30
C ARG A 52 -13.38 -3.04 -3.51
N ALA A 53 -13.01 -1.86 -3.03
CA ALA A 53 -13.66 -0.62 -3.42
C ALA A 53 -12.59 0.36 -3.89
N HIS A 54 -12.65 0.76 -5.16
CA HIS A 54 -11.68 1.66 -5.79
C HIS A 54 -12.18 3.11 -5.83
N ASN A 55 -11.25 4.04 -6.06
CA ASN A 55 -11.50 5.47 -6.19
C ASN A 55 -12.18 6.06 -4.94
N LEU A 56 -11.68 5.73 -3.75
CA LEU A 56 -12.30 6.16 -2.50
C LEU A 56 -12.38 7.68 -2.37
N LEU A 57 -11.34 8.41 -2.79
CA LEU A 57 -11.32 9.88 -2.75
C LEU A 57 -12.41 10.55 -3.58
N GLY A 58 -12.94 9.87 -4.61
CA GLY A 58 -14.07 10.34 -5.41
C GLY A 58 -15.43 9.93 -4.85
N LYS A 59 -15.48 9.05 -3.84
CA LYS A 59 -16.73 8.40 -3.37
C LYS A 59 -17.03 8.66 -1.90
N THR A 60 -16.01 8.93 -1.09
CA THR A 60 -16.14 9.22 0.34
C THR A 60 -15.01 10.15 0.79
N ARG A 61 -15.18 10.76 1.96
CA ARG A 61 -14.19 11.62 2.63
C ARG A 61 -13.57 10.94 3.85
N CYS A 62 -13.97 9.71 4.17
CA CYS A 62 -13.57 9.03 5.41
C CYS A 62 -12.09 8.64 5.49
N VAL A 63 -11.34 8.80 4.39
CA VAL A 63 -9.90 8.47 4.29
C VAL A 63 -9.03 9.67 3.95
N ASP A 64 -9.59 10.88 3.86
CA ASP A 64 -8.82 12.07 3.45
C ASP A 64 -7.65 12.36 4.40
N ASP A 65 -7.92 12.28 5.70
CA ASP A 65 -6.94 12.55 6.75
C ASP A 65 -5.77 11.55 6.69
N LEU A 66 -6.06 10.30 6.32
CA LEU A 66 -5.02 9.28 6.10
C LEU A 66 -4.15 9.63 4.89
N VAL A 67 -4.76 10.06 3.79
CA VAL A 67 -4.04 10.39 2.54
C VAL A 67 -3.22 11.67 2.69
N CYS A 68 -3.68 12.61 3.52
CA CYS A 68 -3.01 13.88 3.79
C CYS A 68 -2.11 13.85 5.05
N ASP A 69 -1.99 12.73 5.75
CA ASP A 69 -1.15 12.64 6.95
C ASP A 69 0.33 12.91 6.59
N GLU A 70 0.96 13.79 7.34
CA GLU A 70 2.32 14.25 7.06
C GLU A 70 3.36 13.11 7.12
N ARG A 71 3.11 12.05 7.90
CA ARG A 71 4.06 10.95 8.11
C ARG A 71 4.24 10.08 6.85
N PRO A 72 3.19 9.49 6.25
CA PRO A 72 3.33 8.79 4.98
C PRO A 72 3.70 9.74 3.84
N VAL A 73 3.17 10.98 3.78
CA VAL A 73 3.54 11.94 2.72
C VAL A 73 5.03 12.25 2.74
N ALA A 74 5.63 12.49 3.92
CA ALA A 74 7.07 12.72 4.04
C ALA A 74 7.90 11.49 3.62
N LEU A 75 7.43 10.28 3.89
CA LEU A 75 8.09 9.05 3.42
C LEU A 75 8.03 8.92 1.91
N VAL A 76 6.86 9.15 1.31
CA VAL A 76 6.70 9.10 -0.15
C VAL A 76 7.59 10.16 -0.81
N HIS A 77 7.63 11.39 -0.31
CA HIS A 77 8.52 12.42 -0.82
C HIS A 77 10.00 12.07 -0.66
N GLY A 78 10.38 11.45 0.47
CA GLY A 78 11.75 11.01 0.70
C GLY A 78 12.21 9.90 -0.25
N VAL A 79 11.29 9.05 -0.73
CA VAL A 79 11.59 7.92 -1.63
C VAL A 79 11.45 8.30 -3.11
N LEU A 80 10.39 9.02 -3.47
CA LEU A 80 9.98 9.27 -4.86
C LEU A 80 10.18 10.73 -5.31
N GLY A 81 10.46 11.64 -4.38
CA GLY A 81 10.55 13.09 -4.64
C GLY A 81 9.23 13.83 -4.43
N GLU A 82 9.27 15.16 -4.54
CA GLU A 82 8.16 16.07 -4.20
C GLU A 82 7.04 16.12 -5.25
N TYR A 83 7.30 15.67 -6.47
CA TYR A 83 6.35 15.77 -7.60
C TYR A 83 5.60 14.45 -7.81
N VAL A 84 4.91 14.00 -6.78
CA VAL A 84 4.12 12.77 -6.79
C VAL A 84 2.63 13.06 -6.64
N GLN A 85 1.81 12.15 -7.18
CA GLN A 85 0.37 12.20 -7.05
C GLN A 85 -0.17 10.83 -6.65
N VAL A 86 -1.30 10.83 -5.98
CA VAL A 86 -2.03 9.60 -5.64
C VAL A 86 -2.53 8.95 -6.92
N SER A 87 -2.12 7.72 -7.18
CA SER A 87 -2.60 6.94 -8.32
C SER A 87 -3.98 6.33 -8.05
N VAL A 88 -4.14 5.70 -6.89
CA VAL A 88 -5.38 5.07 -6.45
C VAL A 88 -5.44 5.01 -4.93
N VAL A 89 -6.64 5.19 -4.38
CA VAL A 89 -6.97 4.82 -2.99
C VAL A 89 -8.07 3.79 -3.05
N ALA A 90 -7.82 2.63 -2.47
CA ALA A 90 -8.72 1.50 -2.48
C ALA A 90 -8.78 0.80 -1.13
N MET A 91 -9.94 0.24 -0.81
CA MET A 91 -10.13 -0.65 0.33
C MET A 91 -10.10 -2.09 -0.17
N PHE A 92 -9.52 -2.97 0.65
CA PHE A 92 -9.46 -4.41 0.45
C PHE A 92 -10.06 -5.10 1.67
N ASP A 93 -11.00 -6.00 1.46
CA ASP A 93 -11.61 -6.84 2.50
C ASP A 93 -11.44 -8.31 2.07
N LEU A 94 -10.83 -9.11 2.94
CA LEU A 94 -10.55 -10.52 2.71
C LEU A 94 -11.58 -11.35 3.47
N LEU A 95 -12.53 -11.92 2.74
CA LEU A 95 -13.60 -12.73 3.29
C LEU A 95 -13.09 -14.13 3.70
N PRO A 96 -13.85 -14.86 4.54
CA PRO A 96 -13.51 -16.24 4.87
C PRO A 96 -13.27 -17.11 3.62
N GLY A 97 -12.14 -17.79 3.59
CA GLY A 97 -11.73 -18.62 2.44
C GLY A 97 -10.81 -17.89 1.44
N ALA A 98 -10.52 -16.61 1.65
CA ALA A 98 -9.54 -15.88 0.85
C ALA A 98 -8.17 -16.57 0.83
N LYS A 99 -7.61 -16.72 -0.37
CA LYS A 99 -6.31 -17.34 -0.58
C LYS A 99 -5.21 -16.29 -0.56
N ALA A 100 -4.01 -16.70 -0.13
CA ALA A 100 -2.83 -15.87 -0.25
C ALA A 100 -2.59 -15.49 -1.73
N GLN A 101 -2.32 -14.22 -1.99
CA GLN A 101 -1.94 -13.75 -3.32
C GLN A 101 -0.55 -14.30 -3.68
N ALA A 102 -0.34 -14.59 -4.96
CA ALA A 102 0.99 -14.95 -5.44
C ALA A 102 1.96 -13.78 -5.20
N LEU A 103 3.25 -14.09 -4.99
CA LEU A 103 4.27 -13.05 -4.86
C LEU A 103 4.32 -12.22 -6.15
N HIS A 104 4.19 -10.91 -6.00
CA HIS A 104 4.20 -9.94 -7.11
C HIS A 104 4.80 -8.61 -6.64
N GLN A 105 5.07 -7.74 -7.62
CA GLN A 105 5.40 -6.33 -7.40
C GLN A 105 4.20 -5.49 -7.86
N ASP A 106 3.91 -4.39 -7.15
CA ASP A 106 2.74 -3.54 -7.42
C ASP A 106 2.91 -2.65 -8.67
N ASP A 107 4.12 -2.55 -9.20
CA ASP A 107 4.44 -1.76 -10.40
C ASP A 107 4.03 -2.42 -11.72
N GLY A 108 3.51 -3.66 -11.67
CA GLY A 108 3.14 -4.43 -12.87
C GLY A 108 2.07 -3.79 -13.74
N LEU A 109 1.32 -2.82 -13.22
CA LEU A 109 0.37 -2.05 -14.00
C LEU A 109 1.08 -1.08 -14.97
N TRP A 110 2.31 -0.64 -14.65
CA TRP A 110 3.11 0.30 -15.45
C TRP A 110 4.16 -0.48 -16.26
N PRO A 111 4.02 -0.58 -17.59
CA PRO A 111 4.93 -1.34 -18.43
C PRO A 111 6.21 -0.54 -18.69
N MET A 112 7.01 -0.31 -17.66
CA MET A 112 8.36 0.25 -17.79
C MET A 112 9.40 -0.87 -17.69
N PRO A 113 10.50 -0.82 -18.47
CA PRO A 113 11.59 -1.76 -18.33
C PRO A 113 12.15 -1.70 -16.91
N ARG A 114 12.11 -2.82 -16.19
CA ARG A 114 12.73 -2.89 -14.86
C ARG A 114 14.25 -2.86 -15.02
N PRO A 115 14.99 -2.17 -14.14
CA PRO A 115 16.41 -2.43 -13.98
C PRO A 115 16.57 -3.93 -13.68
N ILE A 116 17.15 -4.68 -14.61
CA ILE A 116 17.52 -6.07 -14.36
C ILE A 116 18.59 -5.98 -13.28
N LEU A 117 18.26 -6.37 -12.04
CA LEU A 117 19.29 -6.63 -11.03
C LEU A 117 20.30 -7.58 -11.70
N PRO A 118 21.58 -7.19 -11.85
CA PRO A 118 22.56 -8.13 -12.33
C PRO A 118 22.51 -9.30 -11.37
N SER A 119 22.23 -10.50 -11.86
CA SER A 119 22.46 -11.73 -11.10
C SER A 119 23.91 -11.64 -10.63
N SER A 120 24.14 -11.42 -9.33
CA SER A 120 25.48 -11.19 -8.83
C SER A 120 26.43 -12.28 -9.33
N PRO A 121 27.66 -11.92 -9.71
CA PRO A 121 28.58 -12.83 -10.36
C PRO A 121 28.97 -13.96 -9.41
N THR A 122 29.21 -15.13 -10.00
CA THR A 122 29.84 -16.28 -9.36
C THR A 122 30.93 -15.85 -8.38
N ARG A 123 30.72 -16.10 -7.09
CA ARG A 123 31.80 -16.04 -6.10
C ARG A 123 32.71 -17.22 -6.36
N SER A 124 33.69 -17.03 -7.25
CA SER A 124 34.82 -17.94 -7.39
C SER A 124 35.56 -17.96 -6.05
N SER A 125 35.34 -19.00 -5.27
CA SER A 125 36.25 -19.38 -4.19
C SER A 125 37.56 -19.81 -4.83
N ARG A 126 38.58 -18.95 -4.78
CA ARG A 126 39.97 -19.40 -4.89
C ARG A 126 40.45 -19.71 -3.47
N SER A 127 40.54 -21.01 -3.21
CA SER A 127 41.49 -21.59 -2.26
C SER A 127 42.86 -21.70 -2.93
#